data_AF-A0A345V5R7-F1
#
_entry.id   AF-A0A345V5R7-F1
#
_cell.length_a   1.000
_cell.length_b   1.000
_cell.length_c   1.000
_cell.angle_alpha   90.00
_cell.angle_beta   90.00
_cell.angle_gamma   90.00
#
_symmetry.space_group_name_H-M   'P 1'
#
loop_
_entity.id
_entity.type
_entity.pdbx_description
1 polymer ?
#
loop_
_entity_poly.entity_id
_entity_poly.type
_entity_poly.pdbx_seq_one_letter_code
_entity_poly.pdbx_strand_id
1 'polypeptide(L)'
;DRKVEARANDHLTVGVNQHIKIGTGQFIDAGQEIHLSSGMKVVLEAGAELTLVGGGSFIKIDGGGVTMSGPAININSGGGPGSGTGAAPLMPGVLKQADADKAGAVLTPAQINTLKRNAPFCEECEKCKAGACAI
;
A
#
# COMPACT_ATOMS: atom_id res chain seq x y z
N ASP A 1 -2.73 -14.95 -2.76
CA ASP A 1 -1.91 -13.84 -3.26
C ASP A 1 -2.67 -12.54 -3.03
N ARG A 2 -2.03 -11.52 -2.43
CA ARG A 2 -2.66 -10.21 -2.20
C ARG A 2 -2.19 -9.29 -3.32
N LYS A 3 -3.10 -8.88 -4.19
CA LYS A 3 -2.84 -7.97 -5.30
C LYS A 3 -3.47 -6.62 -5.00
N VAL A 4 -2.76 -5.55 -5.28
CA VAL A 4 -3.23 -4.17 -5.11
C VAL A 4 -2.83 -3.40 -6.37
N GLU A 5 -3.78 -2.70 -6.97
CA GLU A 5 -3.56 -1.76 -8.08
C GLU A 5 -4.13 -0.42 -7.66
N ALA A 6 -3.29 0.62 -7.64
CA ALA A 6 -3.72 1.99 -7.43
C ALA A 6 -3.54 2.75 -8.76
N ARG A 7 -4.62 3.36 -9.27
CA ARG A 7 -4.60 4.20 -10.49
C ARG A 7 -4.45 5.69 -10.15
N ALA A 8 -3.81 5.96 -9.02
CA ALA A 8 -3.61 7.28 -8.44
C ALA A 8 -2.33 7.27 -7.59
N ASN A 9 -2.02 8.41 -6.95
CA ASN A 9 -0.87 8.51 -6.05
C ASN A 9 -1.09 7.67 -4.79
N ASP A 10 -0.08 6.88 -4.42
CA ASP A 10 -0.02 6.17 -3.14
C ASP A 10 0.90 6.94 -2.17
N HIS A 11 0.41 7.22 -0.96
CA HIS A 11 1.13 7.98 0.05
C HIS A 11 1.23 7.16 1.34
N LEU A 12 2.45 6.98 1.83
CA LEU A 12 2.72 6.30 3.09
C LEU A 12 3.53 7.21 4.01
N THR A 13 2.98 7.50 5.19
CA THR A 13 3.69 8.16 6.29
C THR A 13 3.73 7.21 7.48
N VAL A 14 4.93 6.91 7.98
CA VAL A 14 5.13 6.09 9.18
C VAL A 14 5.70 6.96 10.28
N GLY A 15 4.97 7.11 11.38
CA GLY A 15 5.35 8.06 12.45
C GLY A 15 6.52 7.65 13.33
N VAL A 16 6.94 6.38 13.28
CA VAL A 16 8.04 5.84 14.10
C VAL A 16 8.96 4.93 13.29
N ASN A 17 8.60 3.65 13.13
CA ASN A 17 9.45 2.64 12.48
C ASN A 17 8.65 1.85 11.44
N GLN A 18 9.25 1.61 10.28
CA GLN A 18 8.74 0.69 9.27
C GLN A 18 9.63 -0.56 9.22
N HIS A 19 9.06 -1.73 9.52
CA HIS A 19 9.74 -3.02 9.33
C HIS A 19 9.15 -3.72 8.11
N ILE A 20 10.00 -4.05 7.14
CA ILE A 20 9.62 -4.83 5.96
C ILE A 20 10.48 -6.07 5.92
N LYS A 21 9.84 -7.25 5.97
CA LYS A 21 10.50 -8.55 5.78
C LYS A 21 9.83 -9.29 4.63
N ILE A 22 10.61 -9.61 3.60
CA ILE A 22 10.16 -10.29 2.40
C ILE A 22 10.92 -11.62 2.30
N GLY A 23 10.20 -12.71 1.98
CA GLY A 23 10.78 -14.05 1.99
C GLY A 23 11.69 -14.37 0.79
N THR A 24 11.44 -13.74 -0.36
CA THR A 24 12.10 -14.11 -1.63
C THR A 24 12.78 -12.93 -2.33
N GLY A 25 12.04 -11.86 -2.64
CA GLY A 25 12.62 -10.72 -3.35
C GLY A 25 11.72 -9.49 -3.34
N GLN A 26 12.35 -8.32 -3.35
CA GLN A 26 11.71 -7.03 -3.53
C GLN A 26 12.03 -6.51 -4.93
N PHE A 27 11.01 -6.22 -5.72
CA PHE A 27 11.14 -5.71 -7.08
C PHE A 27 10.46 -4.35 -7.14
N ILE A 28 11.21 -3.32 -7.54
CA ILE A 28 10.73 -1.94 -7.63
C ILE A 28 11.08 -1.44 -9.02
N ASP A 29 10.07 -0.98 -9.75
CA ASP A 29 10.22 -0.31 -11.04
C ASP A 29 9.51 1.05 -10.94
N ALA A 30 10.18 2.09 -11.44
CA ALA A 30 9.68 3.45 -11.39
C ALA A 30 9.97 4.15 -12.72
N GLY A 31 8.97 4.81 -13.30
CA GLY A 31 9.11 5.42 -14.63
C GLY A 31 10.04 6.64 -14.70
N GLN A 32 10.35 7.27 -13.56
CA GLN A 32 11.20 8.47 -13.54
C GLN A 32 12.31 8.38 -12.49
N GLU A 33 11.98 8.12 -11.23
CA GLU A 33 12.94 8.21 -10.13
C GLU A 33 12.61 7.26 -8.98
N ILE A 34 13.64 6.67 -8.38
CA ILE A 34 13.60 6.11 -7.03
C ILE A 34 14.57 6.94 -6.18
N HIS A 35 14.06 7.66 -5.19
CA HIS A 35 14.88 8.50 -4.31
C HIS A 35 14.87 7.95 -2.88
N LEU A 36 16.02 7.46 -2.43
CA LEU A 36 16.25 7.00 -1.06
C LEU A 36 17.09 8.04 -0.32
N SER A 37 16.48 8.73 0.63
CA SER A 37 17.14 9.77 1.44
C SER A 37 17.01 9.48 2.92
N SER A 38 18.09 9.70 3.67
CA SER A 38 18.17 9.52 5.11
C SER A 38 18.98 10.67 5.72
N GLY A 39 18.53 11.20 6.85
CA GLY A 39 19.21 12.31 7.52
C GLY A 39 20.55 11.93 8.14
N MET A 40 20.79 10.64 8.44
CA MET A 40 22.04 10.20 9.08
C MET A 40 22.74 9.07 8.34
N LYS A 41 22.02 8.00 7.95
CA LYS A 41 22.66 6.78 7.43
C LYS A 41 21.72 6.00 6.53
N VAL A 42 22.28 5.48 5.44
CA VAL A 42 21.71 4.40 4.62
C VAL A 42 22.71 3.25 4.63
N VAL A 43 22.23 2.02 4.84
CA VAL A 43 23.04 0.80 4.76
C VAL A 43 22.36 -0.13 3.77
N LEU A 44 23.12 -0.54 2.75
CA LEU A 44 22.70 -1.53 1.74
C LEU A 44 23.65 -2.71 1.86
N GLU A 45 23.12 -3.86 2.29
CA GLU A 45 23.89 -5.09 2.48
C GLU A 45 23.40 -6.15 1.50
N ALA A 46 24.34 -6.81 0.84
CA ALA A 46 24.08 -7.95 -0.01
C ALA A 46 25.07 -9.07 0.33
N GLY A 47 24.58 -10.31 0.34
CA GLY A 47 25.41 -11.47 0.69
C GLY A 47 26.35 -11.91 -0.42
N ALA A 48 25.84 -12.00 -1.66
CA ALA A 48 26.60 -12.49 -2.80
C ALA A 48 27.15 -11.35 -3.68
N GLU A 49 26.32 -10.37 -4.00
CA GLU A 49 26.67 -9.29 -4.92
C GLU A 49 25.84 -8.03 -4.67
N LEU A 50 26.48 -6.86 -4.71
CA LEU A 50 25.83 -5.55 -4.85
C LEU A 50 26.32 -4.89 -6.14
N THR A 51 25.38 -4.49 -7.01
CA THR A 51 25.70 -3.89 -8.31
C THR A 51 24.92 -2.59 -8.52
N LEU A 52 25.63 -1.54 -8.95
CA LEU A 52 25.10 -0.23 -9.31
C LEU A 52 25.42 0.05 -10.77
N VAL A 53 24.44 0.43 -11.60
CA VAL A 53 24.62 0.63 -13.05
C VAL A 53 23.99 1.96 -13.47
N GLY A 54 24.67 2.71 -14.33
CA GLY A 54 24.13 3.95 -14.91
C GLY A 54 25.11 4.63 -15.86
N GLY A 55 24.60 5.34 -16.88
CA GLY A 55 25.45 6.12 -17.81
C GLY A 55 26.52 5.30 -18.54
N GLY A 56 26.25 4.02 -18.82
CA GLY A 56 27.25 3.09 -19.41
C GLY A 56 28.37 2.67 -18.46
N SER A 57 28.23 2.94 -17.16
CA SER A 57 29.19 2.58 -16.11
C SER A 57 28.56 1.66 -15.07
N PHE A 58 29.38 0.92 -14.33
CA PHE A 58 28.93 0.14 -13.18
C PHE A 58 29.95 0.08 -12.03
N ILE A 59 29.43 -0.21 -10.85
CA ILE A 59 30.18 -0.63 -9.66
C ILE A 59 29.60 -1.97 -9.23
N LYS A 60 30.45 -2.96 -9.02
CA LYS A 60 30.06 -4.31 -8.54
C LYS A 60 30.91 -4.69 -7.34
N ILE A 61 30.27 -5.19 -6.29
CA ILE A 61 30.91 -5.69 -5.08
C ILE A 61 30.48 -7.14 -4.91
N ASP A 62 31.43 -8.08 -4.94
CA ASP A 62 31.18 -9.51 -4.80
C ASP A 62 32.35 -10.21 -4.10
N GLY A 63 32.37 -11.55 -4.12
CA GLY A 63 33.44 -12.35 -3.51
C GLY A 63 34.85 -12.10 -4.09
N GLY A 64 34.96 -11.47 -5.26
CA GLY A 64 36.23 -11.06 -5.87
C GLY A 64 36.70 -9.65 -5.46
N GLY A 65 35.87 -8.89 -4.74
CA GLY A 65 36.17 -7.53 -4.30
C GLY A 65 35.31 -6.48 -5.00
N VAL A 66 35.86 -5.27 -5.15
CA VAL A 66 35.18 -4.13 -5.80
C VAL A 66 35.69 -3.97 -7.23
N THR A 67 34.77 -4.07 -8.19
CA THR A 67 35.04 -3.83 -9.62
C THR A 67 34.31 -2.57 -10.08
N MET A 68 34.99 -1.69 -10.80
CA MET A 68 34.42 -0.47 -11.39
C MET A 68 34.78 -0.40 -12.87
N SER A 69 33.84 -0.03 -13.73
CA SER A 69 34.07 0.11 -15.18
C SER A 69 33.16 1.16 -15.79
N GLY A 70 33.69 1.96 -16.73
CA GLY A 70 32.96 3.01 -17.44
C GLY A 70 33.89 3.88 -18.30
N PRO A 71 33.36 4.81 -19.11
CA PRO A 71 34.17 5.68 -19.99
C PRO A 71 35.17 6.56 -19.22
N ALA A 72 34.81 6.98 -18.01
CA ALA A 72 35.68 7.73 -17.10
C ALA A 72 35.35 7.35 -15.65
N ILE A 73 36.39 7.19 -14.81
CA ILE A 73 36.26 6.96 -13.37
C ILE A 73 36.99 8.10 -12.65
N ASN A 74 36.23 9.02 -12.05
CA ASN A 74 36.76 10.20 -11.37
C ASN A 74 36.85 9.94 -9.87
N ILE A 75 38.07 10.00 -9.31
CA ILE A 75 38.31 9.81 -7.87
C ILE A 75 38.94 11.10 -7.34
N ASN A 76 38.28 11.74 -6.37
CA ASN A 76 38.71 13.02 -5.77
C ASN A 76 38.88 14.17 -6.79
N SER A 77 38.08 14.19 -7.85
CA SER A 77 38.24 15.12 -9.00
C SER A 77 37.29 16.33 -9.02
N GLY A 78 36.60 16.65 -7.90
CA GLY A 78 35.85 17.91 -7.78
C GLY A 78 34.44 17.95 -8.41
N GLY A 79 33.75 16.81 -8.52
CA GLY A 79 32.34 16.75 -8.96
C GLY A 79 31.31 17.06 -7.85
N GLY A 80 30.07 17.33 -8.24
CA GLY A 80 28.92 17.48 -7.34
C GLY A 80 27.96 16.28 -7.41
N PRO A 81 27.21 15.98 -6.33
CA PRO A 81 26.21 14.91 -6.34
C PRO A 81 25.00 15.29 -7.21
N GLY A 82 24.25 14.28 -7.66
CA GLY A 82 22.91 14.50 -8.19
C GLY A 82 21.92 14.96 -7.10
N SER A 83 20.82 15.57 -7.51
CA SER A 83 19.71 15.95 -6.64
C SER A 83 18.49 15.06 -6.90
N GLY A 84 17.80 14.63 -5.85
CA GLY A 84 16.53 13.93 -5.97
C GLY A 84 15.33 14.77 -5.49
N THR A 85 14.12 14.39 -5.91
CA THR A 85 12.88 15.18 -5.66
C THR A 85 12.44 15.25 -4.19
N GLY A 86 12.92 14.33 -3.36
CA GLY A 86 12.54 14.17 -1.95
C GLY A 86 11.18 13.51 -1.74
N ALA A 87 10.99 12.82 -0.61
CA ALA A 87 9.69 12.25 -0.25
C ALA A 87 8.77 13.34 0.33
N ALA A 88 7.57 13.49 -0.24
CA ALA A 88 6.55 14.45 0.22
C ALA A 88 5.14 13.81 0.25
N PRO A 89 4.89 12.82 1.14
CA PRO A 89 3.60 12.15 1.22
C PRO A 89 2.50 13.10 1.75
N LEU A 90 1.30 12.99 1.19
CA LEU A 90 0.12 13.65 1.77
C LEU A 90 -0.35 12.87 3.01
N MET A 91 -0.69 13.59 4.08
CA MET A 91 -1.32 12.98 5.24
C MET A 91 -2.77 12.60 4.92
N PRO A 92 -3.29 11.51 5.51
CA PRO A 92 -4.73 11.24 5.47
C PRO A 92 -5.51 12.45 5.98
N GLY A 93 -6.51 12.89 5.22
CA GLY A 93 -7.41 13.96 5.67
C GLY A 93 -8.24 13.54 6.88
N VAL A 94 -8.99 14.48 7.46
CA VAL A 94 -9.97 14.17 8.50
C VAL A 94 -10.93 13.12 7.95
N LEU A 95 -11.04 11.98 8.63
CA LEU A 95 -11.96 10.92 8.25
C LEU A 95 -13.37 11.53 8.17
N LYS A 96 -14.06 11.32 7.05
CA LYS A 96 -15.50 11.55 7.04
C LYS A 96 -16.10 10.62 8.09
N GLN A 97 -17.08 11.13 8.82
CA GLN A 97 -17.86 10.31 9.73
C GLN A 97 -18.35 9.11 8.94
N ALA A 98 -18.20 7.90 9.49
CA ALA A 98 -18.79 6.71 8.86
C ALA A 98 -20.25 7.01 8.55
N ASP A 99 -20.76 6.50 7.42
CA ASP A 99 -22.18 6.63 7.11
C ASP A 99 -22.96 6.16 8.34
N ALA A 100 -23.77 7.06 8.89
CA ALA A 100 -24.64 6.74 10.00
C ALA A 100 -25.75 5.85 9.43
N ASP A 101 -25.52 4.54 9.43
CA ASP A 101 -26.55 3.61 9.05
C ASP A 101 -27.66 3.66 10.11
N LYS A 102 -28.91 3.65 9.65
CA LYS A 102 -30.04 3.55 10.56
C LYS A 102 -30.17 2.09 10.94
N ALA A 103 -30.05 1.79 12.23
CA ALA A 103 -30.39 0.46 12.73
C ALA A 103 -31.77 0.06 12.17
N GLY A 104 -31.87 -1.13 11.56
CA GLY A 104 -33.14 -1.65 11.06
C GLY A 104 -34.19 -1.66 12.18
N ALA A 105 -35.46 -1.49 11.82
CA ALA A 105 -36.53 -1.52 12.79
C ALA A 105 -36.52 -2.85 13.57
N VAL A 106 -36.57 -2.77 14.90
CA VAL A 106 -36.73 -3.96 15.73
C VAL A 106 -38.10 -4.56 15.42
N LEU A 107 -38.13 -5.87 15.15
CA LEU A 107 -39.38 -6.59 14.93
C LEU A 107 -40.33 -6.37 16.11
N THR A 108 -41.58 -6.03 15.80
CA THR A 108 -42.61 -5.93 16.82
C THR A 108 -42.86 -7.30 17.46
N PRO A 109 -43.39 -7.37 18.70
CA PRO A 109 -43.75 -8.64 19.32
C PRO A 109 -44.69 -9.50 18.45
N ALA A 110 -45.56 -8.88 17.67
CA ALA A 110 -46.44 -9.56 16.71
C ALA A 110 -45.66 -10.21 15.55
N GLN A 111 -44.67 -9.51 14.99
CA GLN A 111 -43.79 -10.03 13.94
C GLN A 111 -42.90 -11.16 14.47
N ILE A 112 -42.34 -11.02 15.68
CA ILE A 112 -41.56 -12.07 16.35
C ILE A 112 -42.42 -13.34 16.55
N ASN A 113 -43.64 -13.17 17.06
CA ASN A 113 -44.55 -14.30 17.28
C ASN A 113 -45.03 -14.93 15.96
N THR A 114 -45.13 -14.17 14.87
CA THR A 114 -45.40 -14.70 13.53
C THR A 114 -44.23 -15.54 13.00
N LEU A 115 -42.99 -15.02 13.08
CA LEU A 115 -41.80 -15.72 12.57
C LEU A 115 -41.42 -16.96 13.40
N LYS A 116 -41.78 -17.00 14.69
CA LYS A 116 -41.55 -18.16 15.58
C LYS A 116 -42.62 -19.25 15.48
N ARG A 117 -43.73 -19.00 14.78
CA ARG A 117 -44.77 -20.02 14.59
C ARG A 117 -44.31 -21.00 13.50
N ASN A 118 -44.51 -22.30 13.73
CA ASN A 118 -44.49 -23.32 12.68
C ASN A 118 -45.75 -23.17 11.81
N ALA A 119 -45.83 -22.07 11.07
CA ALA A 119 -46.95 -21.75 10.19
C ALA A 119 -46.48 -21.75 8.73
N PRO A 120 -47.22 -22.38 7.80
CA PRO A 120 -46.90 -22.33 6.37
C PRO A 120 -47.21 -20.96 5.73
N PHE A 121 -47.71 -19.98 6.49
CA PHE A 121 -48.08 -18.66 5.99
C PHE A 121 -47.69 -17.54 6.97
N CYS A 122 -47.13 -16.45 6.43
CA CYS A 122 -46.89 -15.21 7.15
C CYS A 122 -47.89 -14.17 6.63
N GLU A 123 -48.80 -13.73 7.49
CA GLU A 123 -49.88 -12.80 7.12
C GLU A 123 -49.34 -11.43 6.65
N GLU A 124 -48.19 -10.98 7.16
CA GLU A 124 -47.52 -9.77 6.67
C GLU A 124 -46.90 -9.98 5.29
N CYS A 125 -46.27 -11.13 5.03
CA CYS A 125 -45.73 -11.45 3.71
C CYS A 125 -46.83 -11.56 2.64
N GLU A 126 -48.02 -12.04 2.99
CA GLU A 126 -49.16 -12.09 2.06
C GLU A 126 -49.72 -10.69 1.75
N LYS A 127 -49.70 -9.78 2.73
CA LYS A 127 -50.00 -8.34 2.51
C LYS A 127 -48.93 -7.67 1.64
N CYS A 128 -47.67 -8.11 1.72
CA CYS A 128 -46.57 -7.62 0.89
C CYS A 128 -46.48 -8.29 -0.51
N LYS A 129 -47.31 -9.28 -0.84
CA LYS A 129 -47.22 -10.09 -2.08
C LYS A 129 -47.37 -9.27 -3.38
N ALA A 130 -48.00 -8.10 -3.29
CA ALA A 130 -48.13 -7.12 -4.38
C ALA A 130 -47.04 -6.04 -4.39
N GLY A 131 -45.97 -6.18 -3.60
CA GLY A 131 -44.76 -5.35 -3.69
C GLY A 131 -44.80 -4.00 -2.95
N ALA A 132 -45.76 -3.77 -2.05
CA ALA A 132 -45.83 -2.54 -1.27
C ALA A 132 -45.86 -2.84 0.24
N CYS A 133 -44.69 -2.93 0.84
CA CYS A 133 -44.55 -2.80 2.29
C CYS A 133 -43.70 -1.57 2.58
N ALA A 134 -44.24 -0.66 3.38
CA ALA A 134 -43.49 0.47 3.89
C ALA A 134 -42.43 -0.09 4.84
N ILE A 135 -41.18 0.07 4.43
CA ILE A 135 -40.00 0.00 5.30
C ILE A 135 -40.16 0.92 6.51
#